data_AF-A0A840SZQ5-F1
#
_entry.id   AF-A0A840SZQ5-F1
#
_cell.length_a   1.000
_cell.length_b   1.000
_cell.length_c   1.000
_cell.angle_alpha   90.00
_cell.angle_beta   90.00
_cell.angle_gamma   90.00
#
_symmetry.space_group_name_H-M   'P 1'
#
loop_
_entity.id
_entity.type
_entity.pdbx_description
1 polymer ?
#
loop_
_entity_poly.entity_id
_entity_poly.type
_entity_poly.pdbx_seq_one_letter_code
_entity_poly.pdbx_strand_id
1 'polypeptide(L)'
;MPRVLTLGSLAAAALGGVAGLAPLPSAAADYDIDCAVILCMAAGFPSESSGTCSDAYDYMIDRITDRPPEPPFDTCTMSDGSAYGAAEVAFARPSRQSRVGWICLEPAPMAFDETADYTFATPSCYPDAEYIPSVFEGGTWFLGAPVAAERIAYRFQITIPTGAGSEPYVSPVFLSNPDTGFLLTLTPEELTQIAEQPTITLEGAP
;
A
#
# COMPACT_ATOMS: atom_id res chain seq x y z
N MET A 1 -26.59 -17.71 58.10
CA MET A 1 -26.07 -16.62 57.25
C MET A 1 -24.88 -17.14 56.45
N PRO A 2 -25.04 -17.57 55.18
CA PRO A 2 -23.91 -17.88 54.33
C PRO A 2 -23.56 -16.66 53.46
N ARG A 3 -22.30 -16.21 53.57
CA ARG A 3 -21.71 -15.15 52.74
C ARG A 3 -21.46 -15.69 51.33
N VAL A 4 -22.00 -14.98 50.34
CA VAL A 4 -21.78 -15.21 48.90
C VAL A 4 -20.32 -14.90 48.56
N LEU A 5 -19.64 -15.87 47.96
CA LEU A 5 -18.28 -15.77 47.42
C LEU A 5 -18.37 -15.52 45.91
N THR A 6 -18.02 -14.32 45.48
CA THR A 6 -17.77 -13.95 44.09
C THR A 6 -16.27 -13.98 43.81
N LEU A 7 -15.82 -14.93 43.01
CA LEU A 7 -14.53 -14.99 42.30
C LEU A 7 -14.78 -15.92 41.11
N GLY A 8 -14.45 -15.64 39.86
CA GLY A 8 -13.68 -14.58 39.20
C GLY A 8 -13.39 -15.17 37.83
N SER A 9 -14.03 -14.67 36.77
CA SER A 9 -13.93 -15.26 35.43
C SER A 9 -12.55 -14.95 34.83
N LEU A 10 -11.73 -15.99 34.66
CA LEU A 10 -10.50 -15.97 33.86
C LEU A 10 -10.89 -15.98 32.38
N ALA A 11 -10.77 -14.83 31.71
CA ALA A 11 -10.85 -14.74 30.26
C ALA A 11 -9.47 -15.10 29.66
N ALA A 12 -9.40 -16.23 28.97
CA ALA A 12 -8.26 -16.61 28.16
C ALA A 12 -8.28 -15.83 26.83
N ALA A 13 -7.31 -14.95 26.62
CA ALA A 13 -7.08 -14.29 25.34
C ALA A 13 -6.32 -15.26 24.42
N ALA A 14 -7.03 -15.84 23.45
CA ALA A 14 -6.41 -16.52 22.32
C ALA A 14 -6.01 -15.49 21.26
N LEU A 15 -4.70 -15.24 21.13
CA LEU A 15 -4.13 -14.51 20.00
C LEU A 15 -4.12 -15.43 18.77
N GLY A 16 -5.18 -15.37 17.97
CA GLY A 16 -5.21 -15.92 16.62
C GLY A 16 -4.75 -14.85 15.63
N GLY A 17 -3.57 -15.05 15.03
CA GLY A 17 -3.08 -14.24 13.93
C GLY A 17 -4.01 -14.39 12.72
N VAL A 18 -4.71 -13.32 12.38
CA VAL A 18 -5.47 -13.23 11.13
C VAL A 18 -4.45 -12.89 10.04
N ALA A 19 -3.90 -13.91 9.39
CA ALA A 19 -3.32 -13.72 8.07
C ALA A 19 -4.43 -13.11 7.20
N GLY A 20 -4.17 -11.93 6.64
CA GLY A 20 -5.11 -11.20 5.80
C GLY A 20 -5.43 -12.00 4.53
N LEU A 21 -6.34 -12.95 4.64
CA LEU A 21 -7.19 -13.37 3.54
C LEU A 21 -8.20 -12.26 3.38
N ALA A 22 -7.78 -11.17 2.73
CA ALA A 22 -8.75 -10.26 2.15
C ALA A 22 -9.68 -11.13 1.29
N PRO A 23 -11.01 -11.03 1.45
CA PRO A 23 -11.92 -11.65 0.52
C PRO A 23 -11.49 -11.18 -0.86
N LEU A 24 -11.11 -12.11 -1.74
CA LEU A 24 -11.03 -11.80 -3.16
C LEU A 24 -12.38 -11.15 -3.49
N PRO A 25 -12.39 -10.00 -4.19
CA PRO A 25 -13.64 -9.35 -4.50
C PRO A 25 -14.59 -10.38 -5.11
N SER A 26 -15.83 -10.43 -4.62
CA SER A 26 -16.95 -11.26 -5.12
C SER A 26 -17.31 -10.99 -6.59
N ALA A 27 -16.41 -10.35 -7.34
CA ALA A 27 -16.46 -10.10 -8.76
C ALA A 27 -16.17 -11.36 -9.59
N ALA A 28 -15.88 -12.52 -8.98
CA ALA A 28 -15.68 -13.79 -9.72
C ALA A 28 -16.84 -14.09 -10.70
N ALA A 29 -18.07 -13.72 -10.33
CA ALA A 29 -19.27 -13.88 -11.17
C ALA A 29 -19.36 -12.93 -12.38
N ASP A 30 -18.46 -11.96 -12.49
CA ASP A 30 -18.40 -10.97 -13.59
C ASP A 30 -17.30 -11.29 -14.61
N TYR A 31 -16.68 -12.47 -14.50
CA TYR A 31 -15.71 -12.97 -15.46
C TYR A 31 -16.25 -14.20 -16.19
N ASP A 32 -15.74 -14.43 -17.40
CA ASP A 32 -15.97 -15.68 -18.09
C ASP A 32 -15.35 -16.88 -17.32
N ILE A 33 -15.84 -18.09 -17.60
CA ILE A 33 -15.44 -19.28 -16.83
C ILE A 33 -13.93 -19.60 -16.96
N ASP A 34 -13.29 -19.26 -18.09
CA ASP A 34 -11.84 -19.44 -18.27
C ASP A 34 -11.08 -18.48 -17.36
N CYS A 35 -11.51 -17.21 -17.27
CA CYS A 35 -10.94 -16.27 -16.32
C CYS A 35 -11.15 -16.70 -14.85
N ALA A 36 -12.33 -17.21 -14.51
CA ALA A 36 -12.60 -17.72 -13.16
C ALA A 36 -11.64 -18.85 -12.79
N VAL A 37 -11.32 -19.77 -13.72
CA VAL A 37 -10.28 -20.80 -13.49
C VAL A 37 -8.94 -20.17 -13.20
N ILE A 38 -8.48 -19.22 -14.02
CA ILE A 38 -7.17 -18.58 -13.87
C ILE A 38 -7.04 -17.93 -12.48
N LEU A 39 -8.08 -17.19 -12.05
CA LEU A 39 -8.08 -16.48 -10.77
C LEU A 39 -8.22 -17.44 -9.57
N CYS A 40 -9.16 -18.38 -9.62
CA CYS A 40 -9.39 -19.33 -8.53
C CYS A 40 -8.23 -20.31 -8.36
N MET A 41 -7.57 -20.73 -9.44
CA MET A 41 -6.40 -21.60 -9.39
C MET A 41 -5.24 -20.94 -8.64
N ALA A 42 -5.03 -19.62 -8.82
CA ALA A 42 -4.00 -18.88 -8.08
C ALA A 42 -4.24 -18.88 -6.56
N ALA A 43 -5.51 -19.00 -6.15
CA ALA A 43 -5.93 -19.09 -4.75
C ALA A 43 -6.16 -20.53 -4.25
N GLY A 44 -6.01 -21.54 -5.11
CA GLY A 44 -6.21 -22.95 -4.76
C GLY A 44 -7.68 -23.40 -4.68
N PHE A 45 -8.57 -22.79 -5.48
CA PHE A 45 -10.01 -23.08 -5.54
C PHE A 45 -10.71 -23.02 -4.16
N PRO A 46 -10.71 -21.84 -3.51
CA PRO A 46 -11.33 -21.67 -2.20
C PRO A 46 -12.85 -21.89 -2.27
N SER A 47 -13.43 -22.42 -1.18
CA SER A 47 -14.89 -22.50 -1.04
C SER A 47 -15.45 -21.12 -0.71
N GLU A 48 -16.20 -20.55 -1.63
CA GLU A 48 -16.85 -19.25 -1.51
C GLU A 48 -18.38 -19.36 -1.63
N SER A 49 -19.11 -18.37 -1.10
CA SER A 49 -20.58 -18.40 -1.08
C SER A 49 -21.22 -18.29 -2.46
N SER A 50 -20.51 -17.75 -3.45
CA SER A 50 -20.97 -17.62 -4.84
C SER A 50 -20.95 -18.94 -5.60
N GLY A 51 -20.15 -19.92 -5.16
CA GLY A 51 -19.93 -21.19 -5.87
C GLY A 51 -18.98 -21.10 -7.08
N THR A 52 -18.55 -19.90 -7.47
CA THR A 52 -17.81 -19.67 -8.72
C THR A 52 -16.49 -20.45 -8.80
N CYS A 53 -15.68 -20.47 -7.74
CA CYS A 53 -14.45 -21.26 -7.72
C CYS A 53 -14.69 -22.78 -7.71
N SER A 54 -15.86 -23.24 -7.25
CA SER A 54 -16.23 -24.66 -7.36
C SER A 54 -16.57 -25.00 -8.81
N ASP A 55 -17.39 -24.17 -9.46
CA ASP A 55 -17.76 -24.34 -10.88
C ASP A 55 -16.52 -24.27 -11.79
N ALA A 56 -15.59 -23.36 -11.50
CA ALA A 56 -14.33 -23.24 -12.21
C ALA A 56 -13.44 -24.49 -12.05
N TYR A 57 -13.41 -25.08 -10.85
CA TYR A 57 -12.67 -26.33 -10.64
C TYR A 57 -13.26 -27.46 -11.49
N ASP A 58 -14.57 -27.65 -11.47
CA ASP A 58 -15.25 -28.69 -12.24
C ASP A 58 -15.02 -28.51 -13.75
N TYR A 59 -15.18 -27.27 -14.24
CA TYR A 59 -14.90 -26.92 -15.64
C TYR A 59 -13.45 -27.21 -16.04
N MET A 60 -12.46 -26.89 -15.20
CA MET A 60 -11.07 -27.26 -15.44
C MET A 60 -10.87 -28.78 -15.54
N ILE A 61 -11.48 -29.55 -14.64
CA ILE A 61 -11.35 -31.01 -14.62
C ILE A 61 -11.98 -31.62 -15.88
N ASP A 62 -13.14 -31.14 -16.30
CA ASP A 62 -13.81 -31.61 -17.52
C ASP A 62 -12.92 -31.42 -18.75
N ARG A 63 -12.35 -30.23 -18.96
CA ARG A 63 -11.43 -29.96 -20.09
C ARG A 63 -10.21 -30.89 -20.12
N ILE A 64 -9.65 -31.23 -18.96
CA ILE A 64 -8.48 -32.10 -18.85
C ILE A 64 -8.85 -33.57 -19.07
N THR A 65 -10.06 -33.97 -18.67
CA THR A 65 -10.49 -35.37 -18.69
C THR A 65 -11.23 -35.78 -19.97
N ASP A 66 -11.72 -34.81 -20.74
CA ASP A 66 -12.34 -35.05 -22.04
C ASP A 66 -11.38 -35.71 -23.04
N ARG A 67 -11.95 -36.48 -23.98
CA ARG A 67 -11.18 -37.17 -25.02
C ARG A 67 -11.68 -36.81 -26.42
N PRO A 68 -10.89 -36.02 -27.20
CA PRO A 68 -9.57 -35.48 -26.86
C PRO A 68 -9.63 -34.36 -25.79
N PRO A 69 -8.55 -34.15 -25.02
CA PRO A 69 -8.50 -33.03 -24.08
C PRO A 69 -8.69 -31.71 -24.81
N GLU A 70 -9.41 -30.79 -24.18
CA GLU A 70 -9.70 -29.50 -24.77
C GLU A 70 -8.49 -28.56 -24.68
N PRO A 71 -8.39 -27.57 -25.60
CA PRO A 71 -7.32 -26.59 -25.58
C PRO A 71 -7.28 -25.79 -24.26
N PRO A 72 -6.13 -25.20 -23.92
CA PRO A 72 -5.98 -24.38 -22.70
C PRO A 72 -6.97 -23.22 -22.66
N PHE A 73 -7.18 -22.68 -21.45
CA PHE A 73 -8.06 -21.54 -21.17
C PHE A 73 -7.72 -20.33 -22.05
N ASP A 74 -8.75 -19.60 -22.50
CA ASP A 74 -8.56 -18.36 -23.25
C ASP A 74 -8.07 -17.21 -22.33
N THR A 75 -7.83 -16.03 -22.90
CA THR A 75 -7.45 -14.85 -22.12
C THR A 75 -8.53 -14.48 -21.13
N CYS A 76 -8.15 -14.10 -19.90
CA CYS A 76 -9.12 -13.62 -18.94
C CYS A 76 -9.79 -12.33 -19.43
N THR A 77 -11.11 -12.38 -19.63
CA THR A 77 -11.96 -11.25 -20.00
C THR A 77 -13.06 -11.04 -18.97
N MET A 78 -13.69 -9.87 -19.01
CA MET A 78 -14.95 -9.66 -18.32
C MET A 78 -16.03 -10.53 -18.98
N SER A 79 -17.14 -10.83 -18.29
CA SER A 79 -18.26 -11.62 -18.82
C SER A 79 -18.87 -11.08 -20.12
N ASP A 80 -18.64 -9.80 -20.45
CA ASP A 80 -19.04 -9.15 -21.69
C ASP A 80 -18.00 -9.23 -22.83
N GLY A 81 -16.89 -9.96 -22.61
CA GLY A 81 -15.76 -10.12 -23.53
C GLY A 81 -14.82 -8.92 -23.60
N SER A 82 -15.01 -7.90 -22.75
CA SER A 82 -14.10 -6.76 -22.68
C SER A 82 -12.82 -7.11 -21.90
N ALA A 83 -11.74 -6.39 -22.22
CA ALA A 83 -10.49 -6.53 -21.47
C ALA A 83 -10.67 -6.06 -20.04
N TYR A 84 -10.06 -6.76 -19.09
CA TYR A 84 -10.05 -6.35 -17.67
C TYR A 84 -9.38 -4.98 -17.51
N GLY A 85 -10.18 -3.95 -17.22
CA GLY A 85 -9.73 -2.56 -17.07
C GLY A 85 -10.01 -1.95 -15.69
N ALA A 86 -10.39 -2.78 -14.71
CA ALA A 86 -10.90 -2.28 -13.44
C ALA A 86 -9.82 -1.62 -12.57
N ALA A 87 -8.64 -2.22 -12.41
CA ALA A 87 -7.66 -1.70 -11.47
C ALA A 87 -6.97 -0.43 -11.99
N GLU A 88 -7.23 0.71 -11.35
CA GLU A 88 -6.49 1.95 -11.58
C GLU A 88 -5.25 1.97 -10.68
N VAL A 89 -4.07 2.14 -11.27
CA VAL A 89 -2.82 2.29 -10.51
C VAL A 89 -2.32 3.72 -10.66
N ALA A 90 -2.47 4.50 -9.60
CA ALA A 90 -1.87 5.83 -9.49
C ALA A 90 -0.36 5.65 -9.24
N PHE A 91 0.44 5.70 -10.32
CA PHE A 91 1.88 5.54 -10.27
C PHE A 91 2.61 6.86 -10.48
N ALA A 92 3.60 7.15 -9.62
CA ALA A 92 4.47 8.31 -9.76
C ALA A 92 5.94 7.92 -9.55
N ARG A 93 6.82 8.60 -10.29
CA ARG A 93 8.28 8.64 -10.02
C ARG A 93 8.63 10.04 -9.56
N PRO A 94 8.62 10.31 -8.24
CA PRO A 94 9.00 11.60 -7.73
C PRO A 94 10.41 12.02 -8.20
N SER A 95 10.53 13.29 -8.62
CA SER A 95 11.83 13.86 -8.97
C SER A 95 12.70 13.98 -7.71
N ARG A 96 14.02 13.78 -7.87
CA ARG A 96 14.99 14.11 -6.81
C ARG A 96 14.98 15.60 -6.46
N GLN A 97 14.59 16.45 -7.42
CA GLN A 97 14.46 17.89 -7.25
C GLN A 97 13.10 18.32 -6.70
N SER A 98 12.30 17.37 -6.20
CA SER A 98 11.03 17.67 -5.57
C SER A 98 11.03 17.19 -4.13
N ARG A 99 10.45 17.99 -3.23
CA ARG A 99 10.33 17.67 -1.81
C ARG A 99 9.65 16.32 -1.58
N VAL A 100 8.66 15.96 -2.39
CA VAL A 100 7.93 14.67 -2.30
C VAL A 100 8.73 13.45 -2.77
N GLY A 101 9.94 13.66 -3.32
CA GLY A 101 10.88 12.58 -3.65
C GLY A 101 11.73 12.11 -2.48
N TRP A 102 11.49 12.65 -1.28
CA TRP A 102 12.27 12.38 -0.08
C TRP A 102 11.37 12.29 1.15
N ILE A 103 11.75 11.44 2.11
CA ILE A 103 11.02 11.25 3.37
C ILE A 103 11.95 11.15 4.57
N CYS A 104 11.49 11.65 5.71
CA CYS A 104 12.09 11.38 7.01
C CYS A 104 11.38 10.18 7.63
N LEU A 105 12.14 9.18 8.08
CA LEU A 105 11.57 7.94 8.64
C LEU A 105 10.77 8.18 9.93
N GLU A 106 11.14 9.23 10.67
CA GLU A 106 10.39 9.74 11.82
C GLU A 106 9.88 11.15 11.49
N PRO A 107 8.75 11.58 12.08
CA PRO A 107 8.20 12.90 11.85
C PRO A 107 9.20 13.98 12.25
N ALA A 108 9.81 14.63 11.26
CA ALA A 108 10.92 15.55 11.48
C ALA A 108 10.95 16.62 10.38
N PRO A 109 11.35 17.86 10.71
CA PRO A 109 11.61 18.86 9.69
C PRO A 109 12.73 18.38 8.75
N MET A 110 12.56 18.62 7.45
CA MET A 110 13.57 18.29 6.44
C MET A 110 14.16 19.56 5.83
N ALA A 111 15.48 19.66 5.83
CA ALA A 111 16.19 20.61 5.00
C ALA A 111 16.21 20.13 3.55
N PHE A 112 15.51 20.87 2.70
CA PHE A 112 15.38 20.59 1.29
C PHE A 112 15.44 21.90 0.49
N ASP A 113 16.12 21.85 -0.65
CA ASP A 113 16.31 22.94 -1.59
C ASP A 113 16.15 22.37 -3.01
N GLU A 114 15.14 22.86 -3.73
CA GLU A 114 14.81 22.41 -5.09
C GLU A 114 15.90 22.72 -6.13
N THR A 115 16.88 23.56 -5.78
CA THR A 115 18.00 23.95 -6.65
C THR A 115 19.28 23.15 -6.39
N ALA A 116 19.33 22.37 -5.30
CA ALA A 116 20.52 21.62 -4.90
C ALA A 116 20.78 20.38 -5.77
N ASP A 117 22.04 20.00 -5.96
CA ASP A 117 22.40 18.79 -6.69
C ASP A 117 22.37 17.54 -5.79
N TYR A 118 21.19 16.89 -5.73
CA TYR A 118 21.00 15.64 -5.00
C TYR A 118 21.47 14.37 -5.75
N THR A 119 22.40 14.52 -6.68
CA THR A 119 23.11 13.38 -7.26
C THR A 119 24.10 12.79 -6.25
N PHE A 120 24.75 13.65 -5.46
CA PHE A 120 25.84 13.28 -4.54
C PHE A 120 25.59 13.64 -3.08
N ALA A 121 24.56 14.43 -2.80
CA ALA A 121 24.12 14.74 -1.44
C ALA A 121 22.66 14.30 -1.26
N THR A 122 22.29 13.88 -0.05
CA THR A 122 20.90 13.63 0.32
C THR A 122 20.38 14.80 1.16
N PRO A 123 19.10 15.17 1.06
CA PRO A 123 18.47 16.06 2.02
C PRO A 123 18.67 15.56 3.46
N SER A 124 18.59 16.48 4.41
CA SER A 124 18.83 16.17 5.83
C SER A 124 17.55 16.31 6.64
N CYS A 125 17.24 15.32 7.45
CA CYS A 125 16.18 15.31 8.44
C CYS A 125 16.76 15.63 9.82
N TYR A 126 15.99 16.31 10.66
CA TYR A 126 16.40 16.66 12.02
C TYR A 126 15.37 16.15 13.04
N PRO A 127 15.48 14.88 13.49
CA PRO A 127 14.49 14.29 14.40
C PRO A 127 14.53 14.92 15.81
N ASP A 128 15.73 15.27 16.29
CA ASP A 128 15.93 15.88 17.63
C ASP A 128 15.89 17.41 17.59
N ALA A 129 15.34 17.97 16.51
CA ALA A 129 15.29 19.39 16.27
C ALA A 129 14.48 20.13 17.35
N GLU A 130 15.17 20.88 18.22
CA GLU A 130 14.49 21.87 19.06
C GLU A 130 14.27 23.15 18.25
N TYR A 131 13.03 23.62 18.23
CA TYR A 131 12.64 24.85 17.55
C TYR A 131 13.13 26.06 18.35
N ILE A 132 14.11 26.80 17.81
CA ILE A 132 14.56 28.06 18.40
C ILE A 132 14.21 29.20 17.43
N PRO A 133 13.23 30.06 17.77
CA PRO A 133 12.96 31.25 16.98
C PRO A 133 14.20 32.15 17.00
N SER A 134 14.71 32.52 15.82
CA SER A 134 15.86 33.42 15.76
C SER A 134 15.49 34.81 16.27
N VAL A 135 16.46 35.43 16.93
CA VAL A 135 16.35 36.81 17.43
C VAL A 135 16.81 37.82 16.36
N PHE A 136 17.34 37.33 15.23
CA PHE A 136 17.76 38.12 14.08
C PHE A 136 16.81 37.85 12.91
N GLU A 137 16.46 38.88 12.14
CA GLU A 137 15.66 38.70 10.92
C GLU A 137 16.37 37.73 9.96
N GLY A 138 15.77 36.55 9.72
CA GLY A 138 16.21 35.68 8.61
C GLY A 138 16.30 34.17 8.86
N GLY A 139 15.58 33.56 9.80
CA GLY A 139 15.33 32.11 9.71
C GLY A 139 15.19 31.34 11.02
N THR A 140 14.83 30.07 10.95
CA THR A 140 14.82 29.16 12.11
C THR A 140 16.00 28.22 12.01
N TRP A 141 16.65 27.94 13.14
CA TRP A 141 17.74 26.98 13.21
C TRP A 141 17.36 25.86 14.15
N PHE A 142 17.74 24.65 13.79
CA PHE A 142 17.45 23.45 14.55
C PHE A 142 18.75 22.92 15.15
N LEU A 143 18.74 22.70 16.45
CA LEU A 143 19.83 22.01 17.14
C LEU A 143 19.52 20.52 17.10
N GLY A 144 20.38 19.74 16.43
CA GLY A 144 20.22 18.29 16.32
C GLY A 144 21.23 17.70 15.33
N ALA A 145 21.58 16.43 15.49
CA ALA A 145 22.40 15.74 14.52
C ALA A 145 21.56 15.44 13.26
N PRO A 146 21.95 15.90 12.07
CA PRO A 146 21.21 15.60 10.86
C PRO A 146 21.31 14.11 10.52
N VAL A 147 20.20 13.53 10.10
CA VAL A 147 20.14 12.19 9.51
C VAL A 147 19.77 12.30 8.04
N ALA A 148 20.29 11.42 7.19
CA ALA A 148 19.98 11.44 5.76
C ALA A 148 18.48 11.14 5.52
N ALA A 149 17.84 11.95 4.68
CA ALA A 149 16.51 11.65 4.19
C ALA A 149 16.53 10.41 3.28
N GLU A 150 15.49 9.59 3.39
CA GLU A 150 15.33 8.44 2.52
C GLU A 150 14.74 8.89 1.18
N ARG A 151 15.30 8.36 0.08
CA ARG A 151 14.82 8.68 -1.26
C ARG A 151 13.59 7.84 -1.59
N ILE A 152 12.57 8.47 -2.18
CA ILE A 152 11.41 7.78 -2.77
C ILE A 152 11.62 7.72 -4.28
N ALA A 153 11.91 6.54 -4.81
CA ALA A 153 12.05 6.35 -6.26
C ALA A 153 10.67 6.13 -6.93
N TYR A 154 9.77 5.46 -6.23
CA TYR A 154 8.45 5.11 -6.71
C TYR A 154 7.39 5.34 -5.64
N ARG A 155 6.25 5.87 -6.07
CA ARG A 155 5.03 5.96 -5.29
C ARG A 155 3.91 5.29 -6.08
N PHE A 156 3.13 4.44 -5.43
CA PHE A 156 1.96 3.81 -6.03
C PHE A 156 0.79 3.71 -5.07
N GLN A 157 -0.41 3.85 -5.61
CA GLN A 157 -1.67 3.58 -4.94
C GLN A 157 -2.60 2.87 -5.92
N ILE A 158 -3.24 1.80 -5.46
CA ILE A 158 -4.08 0.95 -6.29
C ILE A 158 -5.53 1.18 -5.88
N THR A 159 -6.37 1.50 -6.85
CA THR A 159 -7.81 1.58 -6.69
C THR A 159 -8.43 0.43 -7.47
N ILE A 160 -9.14 -0.44 -6.77
CA ILE A 160 -9.86 -1.57 -7.34
C ILE A 160 -11.36 -1.25 -7.25
N PRO A 161 -12.04 -0.97 -8.37
CA PRO A 161 -13.48 -0.80 -8.37
C PRO A 161 -14.09 -2.14 -8.03
N THR A 162 -14.97 -2.11 -7.05
CA THR A 162 -15.85 -3.22 -6.73
C THR A 162 -17.15 -2.98 -7.51
N GLY A 163 -17.78 -4.05 -8.01
CA GLY A 163 -18.91 -3.97 -8.95
C GLY A 163 -20.07 -3.03 -8.52
N ALA A 164 -21.01 -2.81 -9.44
CA ALA A 164 -22.05 -1.79 -9.32
C ALA A 164 -22.72 -1.73 -7.93
N GLY A 165 -22.45 -0.65 -7.18
CA GLY A 165 -23.07 -0.36 -5.88
C GLY A 165 -22.17 -0.57 -4.66
N SER A 166 -20.89 -0.89 -4.83
CA SER A 166 -19.92 -1.02 -3.74
C SER A 166 -18.81 0.03 -3.85
N GLU A 167 -18.34 0.55 -2.71
CA GLU A 167 -17.25 1.52 -2.67
C GLU A 167 -15.94 0.86 -3.13
N PRO A 168 -15.18 1.51 -4.04
CA PRO A 168 -13.94 0.97 -4.56
C PRO A 168 -12.96 0.73 -3.41
N TYR A 169 -12.25 -0.40 -3.46
CA TYR A 169 -11.15 -0.63 -2.55
C TYR A 169 -9.97 0.26 -2.95
N VAL A 170 -9.50 1.09 -2.02
CA VAL A 170 -8.31 1.91 -2.20
C VAL A 170 -7.21 1.37 -1.30
N SER A 171 -6.08 1.00 -1.89
CA SER A 171 -4.92 0.55 -1.13
C SER A 171 -4.30 1.71 -0.34
N PRO A 172 -3.52 1.39 0.71
CA PRO A 172 -2.55 2.34 1.25
C PRO A 172 -1.61 2.86 0.15
N VAL A 173 -0.92 3.94 0.45
CA VAL A 173 0.12 4.50 -0.43
C VAL A 173 1.42 3.79 -0.15
N PHE A 174 2.02 3.23 -1.19
CA PHE A 174 3.30 2.56 -1.10
C PHE A 174 4.40 3.48 -1.62
N LEU A 175 5.44 3.62 -0.83
CA LEU A 175 6.67 4.32 -1.16
C LEU A 175 7.79 3.30 -1.24
N SER A 176 8.62 3.37 -2.29
CA SER A 176 9.73 2.44 -2.42
C SER A 176 10.94 3.06 -3.11
N ASN A 177 12.09 2.51 -2.77
CA ASN A 177 13.34 2.74 -3.48
C ASN A 177 14.11 1.42 -3.61
N PRO A 178 14.03 0.75 -4.76
CA PRO A 178 14.64 -0.56 -4.95
C PRO A 178 16.17 -0.49 -4.93
N ASP A 179 16.78 0.68 -5.18
CA ASP A 179 18.23 0.86 -5.11
C ASP A 179 18.75 0.69 -3.67
N THR A 180 17.95 1.07 -2.66
CA THR A 180 18.28 0.98 -1.23
C THR A 180 17.54 -0.16 -0.52
N GLY A 181 16.57 -0.81 -1.18
CA GLY A 181 15.68 -1.79 -0.57
C GLY A 181 14.61 -1.16 0.34
N PHE A 182 14.46 0.17 0.31
CA PHE A 182 13.46 0.87 1.12
C PHE A 182 12.04 0.58 0.62
N LEU A 183 11.16 0.32 1.58
CA LEU A 183 9.73 0.11 1.38
C LEU A 183 8.99 0.66 2.60
N LEU A 184 7.99 1.50 2.36
CA LEU A 184 7.10 2.03 3.40
C LEU A 184 5.67 2.04 2.88
N THR A 185 4.74 1.67 3.77
CA THR A 185 3.30 1.68 3.50
C THR A 185 2.67 2.72 4.41
N LEU A 186 1.93 3.65 3.83
CA LEU A 186 1.30 4.76 4.54
C LEU A 186 -0.20 4.78 4.31
N THR A 187 -0.98 5.05 5.34
CA THR A 187 -2.38 5.43 5.16
C THR A 187 -2.48 6.82 4.52
N PRO A 188 -3.64 7.21 3.94
CA PRO A 188 -3.84 8.55 3.41
C PRO A 188 -3.60 9.66 4.46
N GLU A 189 -3.93 9.41 5.71
CA GLU A 189 -3.72 10.34 6.82
C GLU A 189 -2.23 10.51 7.12
N GLU A 190 -1.47 9.42 7.19
CA GLU A 190 -0.02 9.46 7.43
C GLU A 190 0.71 10.18 6.31
N LEU A 191 0.30 9.95 5.06
CA LEU A 191 0.85 10.67 3.91
C LEU A 191 0.60 12.18 4.02
N THR A 192 -0.59 12.58 4.46
CA THR A 192 -0.94 14.00 4.65
C THR A 192 -0.08 14.62 5.75
N GLN A 193 0.08 13.93 6.89
CA GLN A 193 0.95 14.39 7.97
C GLN A 193 2.39 14.58 7.51
N ILE A 194 2.91 13.68 6.66
CA ILE A 194 4.25 13.81 6.09
C ILE A 194 4.34 14.99 5.12
N ALA A 195 3.31 15.23 4.31
CA ALA A 195 3.26 16.36 3.39
C ALA A 195 3.19 17.72 4.11
N GLU A 196 2.58 17.75 5.30
CA GLU A 196 2.46 18.94 6.15
C GLU A 196 3.69 19.18 7.03
N GLN A 197 4.69 18.28 7.03
CA GLN A 197 5.91 18.49 7.81
C GLN A 197 6.66 19.73 7.32
N PRO A 198 7.16 20.57 8.25
CA PRO A 198 7.87 21.79 7.90
C PRO A 198 9.10 21.47 7.05
N THR A 199 9.19 22.12 5.89
CA THR A 199 10.40 22.11 5.07
C THR A 199 11.27 23.29 5.48
N ILE A 200 12.52 23.01 5.83
CA ILE A 200 13.53 24.00 6.15
C ILE A 200 14.13 24.45 4.84
N THR A 201 13.86 25.70 4.44
CA THR A 201 14.57 26.32 3.32
C THR A 201 15.98 26.62 3.78
N LEU A 202 16.97 26.03 3.12
CA LEU A 202 18.38 26.38 3.32
C LEU A 202 18.64 27.71 2.59
N GLU A 203 18.17 28.83 3.14
CA GLU A 203 18.64 30.13 2.66
C GLU A 203 20.14 30.22 2.88
N GLY A 204 20.87 30.56 1.81
CA GLY A 204 22.31 30.35 1.67
C GLY A 204 23.10 30.62 2.94
N ALA A 205 23.83 29.61 3.41
CA ALA A 205 24.91 29.84 4.33
C ALA A 205 25.89 30.85 3.68
N PRO A 206 26.30 31.92 4.38
CA PRO A 206 27.29 32.86 3.86
C PRO A 206 28.64 32.19 3.56
#